data_AF-A0A968VT82-F1
#
_entry.id   AF-A0A968VT82-F1
#
_cell.length_a   1.000
_cell.length_b   1.000
_cell.length_c   1.000
_cell.angle_alpha   90.00
_cell.angle_beta   90.00
_cell.angle_gamma   90.00
#
_symmetry.space_group_name_H-M   'P 1'
#
loop_
_entity.id
_entity.type
_entity.pdbx_description
1 polymer ?
#
loop_
_entity_poly.entity_id
_entity_poly.type
_entity_poly.pdbx_seq_one_letter_code
_entity_poly.pdbx_strand_id
1 'polypeptide(L)'
;MQAISRFMNIVEHMIPIHYIRYLTEHSLKSLSGIAFFVDGPLAVFGTAAWIHRSIMQFLASTNEKLVAAGHEPILVIGLQKTGQVVDHATMVDRYIQSGRLFAI
;
A
#
# COMPACT_ATOMS: atom_id res chain seq x y z
N MET A 1 13.96 18.06 -13.53
CA MET A 1 12.72 17.87 -12.74
C MET A 1 12.30 16.40 -12.60
N GLN A 2 12.47 15.55 -13.62
CA GLN A 2 12.10 14.12 -13.54
C GLN A 2 12.77 13.32 -12.41
N ALA A 3 14.03 13.64 -12.05
CA ALA A 3 14.73 12.94 -10.98
C ALA A 3 14.08 13.14 -9.60
N ILE A 4 13.60 14.36 -9.32
CA ILE A 4 12.92 14.70 -8.05
C ILE A 4 11.59 13.96 -7.94
N SER A 5 10.82 13.91 -9.03
CA SER A 5 9.55 13.16 -9.05
C SER A 5 9.77 11.65 -8.86
N ARG A 6 10.80 11.07 -9.50
CA ARG A 6 11.14 9.64 -9.28
C ARG A 6 11.56 9.38 -7.84
N PHE A 7 12.33 10.29 -7.24
CA PHE A 7 12.72 10.20 -5.84
C PHE A 7 11.51 10.29 -4.91
N MET A 8 10.61 11.25 -5.16
CA MET A 8 9.36 11.43 -4.41
C MET A 8 8.52 10.14 -4.43
N ASN A 9 8.30 9.53 -5.61
CA ASN A 9 7.55 8.27 -5.72
C ASN A 9 8.18 7.13 -4.89
N ILE A 10 9.52 7.05 -4.84
CA ILE A 10 10.21 6.05 -4.03
C ILE A 10 9.99 6.34 -2.54
N VAL A 11 10.14 7.60 -2.13
CA VAL A 11 9.99 8.01 -0.73
C VAL A 11 8.56 7.79 -0.24
N GLU A 12 7.54 8.09 -1.06
CA GLU A 12 6.12 7.85 -0.75
C GLU A 12 5.82 6.38 -0.44
N HIS A 13 6.51 5.44 -1.10
CA HIS A 13 6.41 4.02 -0.78
C HIS A 13 7.30 3.61 0.40
N MET A 14 8.48 4.21 0.57
CA MET A 14 9.42 3.82 1.63
C MET A 14 8.99 4.27 3.02
N ILE A 15 8.36 5.43 3.16
CA ILE A 15 7.88 5.94 4.45
C ILE A 15 6.89 4.97 5.14
N PRO A 16 5.77 4.55 4.52
CA PRO A 16 4.83 3.64 5.17
C PRO A 16 5.48 2.29 5.46
N ILE A 17 6.33 1.78 4.57
CA ILE A 17 7.05 0.52 4.78
C ILE A 17 8.02 0.61 5.95
N HIS A 18 8.70 1.75 6.13
CA HIS A 18 9.54 1.99 7.29
C HIS A 18 8.75 1.94 8.60
N TYR A 19 7.57 2.58 8.64
CA TYR A 19 6.71 2.53 9.83
C TYR A 19 6.16 1.14 10.11
N ILE A 20 5.76 0.40 9.07
CA ILE A 20 5.34 -1.00 9.22
C ILE A 20 6.49 -1.83 9.81
N ARG A 21 7.72 -1.65 9.32
CA ARG A 21 8.90 -2.35 9.86
C ARG A 21 9.14 -2.00 11.31
N TYR A 22 9.15 -0.72 11.64
CA TYR A 22 9.30 -0.25 13.01
C TYR A 22 8.27 -0.89 13.95
N LEU A 23 6.99 -0.88 13.57
CA LEU A 23 5.93 -1.47 14.39
C LEU A 23 6.01 -3.00 14.45
N THR A 24 6.47 -3.66 13.39
CA THR A 24 6.71 -5.11 13.40
C THR A 24 7.75 -5.51 14.45
N GLU A 25 8.77 -4.68 14.64
CA GLU A 25 9.85 -4.90 15.60
C GLU A 25 9.46 -4.56 17.04
N HIS A 26 8.49 -3.65 17.25
CA HIS A 26 8.17 -3.11 18.57
C HIS A 26 6.79 -3.54 19.13
N SER A 27 5.78 -3.70 18.28
CA SER A 27 4.42 -4.08 18.69
C SER A 27 3.57 -4.56 17.51
N LEU A 28 3.50 -5.88 17.31
CA LEU A 28 2.59 -6.51 16.35
C LEU A 28 1.12 -6.17 16.62
N LYS A 29 0.74 -6.10 17.91
CA LYS A 29 -0.61 -5.69 18.31
C LYS A 29 -0.96 -4.30 17.80
N SER A 30 -0.06 -3.34 17.98
CA SER A 30 -0.28 -1.96 17.50
C SER A 30 -0.36 -1.93 15.97
N LEU A 31 0.49 -2.69 15.28
CA LEU A 31 0.48 -2.78 13.82
C LEU A 31 -0.88 -3.27 13.30
N SER A 32 -1.46 -4.29 13.92
CA SER A 32 -2.77 -4.86 13.51
C SER A 32 -3.94 -3.88 13.65
N GLY A 33 -3.80 -2.85 14.49
CA GLY A 33 -4.83 -1.83 14.69
C GLY A 33 -4.72 -0.62 13.77
N ILE A 34 -3.76 -0.60 12.84
CA ILE A 34 -3.44 0.57 12.01
C ILE A 34 -3.71 0.25 10.53
N ALA A 35 -4.41 1.17 9.87
CA ALA A 35 -4.55 1.20 8.41
C ALA A 35 -3.61 2.24 7.81
N PHE A 36 -2.84 1.85 6.79
CA PHE A 36 -1.91 2.74 6.09
C PHE A 36 -2.53 3.25 4.80
N PHE A 37 -2.65 4.57 4.67
CA PHE A 37 -3.09 5.22 3.44
C PHE A 37 -1.88 5.77 2.68
N VAL A 38 -1.78 5.41 1.39
CA VAL A 38 -0.73 5.87 0.48
C VAL A 38 -1.39 6.72 -0.61
N ASP A 39 -0.91 7.96 -0.81
CA ASP A 39 -1.44 8.86 -1.84
C ASP A 39 -0.91 8.49 -3.23
N GLY A 40 -1.47 7.42 -3.80
CA GLY A 40 -1.08 6.91 -5.10
C GLY A 40 -1.39 5.43 -5.29
N PRO A 41 -1.07 4.86 -6.48
CA PRO A 41 -1.14 3.42 -6.70
C PRO A 41 -0.23 2.68 -5.72
N LEU A 42 -0.65 1.51 -5.22
CA LEU A 42 0.24 0.63 -4.43
C LEU A 42 1.31 -0.05 -5.29
N ALA A 43 1.06 -0.16 -6.59
CA ALA A 43 2.00 -0.71 -7.54
C ALA A 43 3.09 0.31 -7.89
N VAL A 44 4.36 -0.12 -7.82
CA VAL A 44 5.51 0.71 -8.19
C VAL A 44 5.93 0.35 -9.61
N PHE A 45 5.86 1.31 -10.54
CA PHE A 45 6.18 1.09 -11.95
C PHE A 45 7.46 1.81 -12.39
N GLY A 46 7.90 1.51 -13.62
CA GLY A 46 9.01 2.21 -14.27
C GLY A 46 10.37 1.97 -13.60
N THR A 47 11.23 3.00 -13.54
CA THR A 47 12.59 2.89 -12.98
C THR A 47 12.61 2.47 -11.52
N ALA A 48 11.52 2.70 -10.76
CA ALA A 48 11.41 2.29 -9.36
C ALA A 48 10.82 0.87 -9.19
N ALA A 49 10.45 0.15 -10.25
CA ALA A 49 9.79 -1.15 -10.11
C ALA A 49 10.61 -2.21 -9.35
N TRP A 50 11.94 -2.05 -9.28
CA TRP A 50 12.82 -2.98 -8.56
C TRP A 50 12.52 -3.05 -7.05
N ILE A 51 12.00 -1.99 -6.41
CA ILE A 51 11.64 -2.04 -4.97
C ILE A 51 10.34 -2.79 -4.69
N HIS A 52 9.47 -2.94 -5.71
CA HIS A 52 8.13 -3.50 -5.52
C HIS A 52 8.19 -4.93 -4.96
N ARG A 53 9.06 -5.77 -5.51
CA ARG A 53 9.24 -7.15 -5.05
C ARG A 53 9.66 -7.22 -3.59
N SER A 54 10.61 -6.39 -3.18
CA SER A 54 11.11 -6.34 -1.80
C SER A 54 10.03 -5.89 -0.82
N ILE A 55 9.21 -4.90 -1.21
CA ILE A 55 8.05 -4.45 -0.42
C ILE A 55 7.06 -5.61 -0.25
N MET A 56 6.68 -6.30 -1.33
CA MET A 56 5.71 -7.39 -1.26
C MET A 56 6.20 -8.56 -0.39
N GLN A 57 7.47 -8.94 -0.51
CA GLN A 57 8.08 -9.98 0.33
C GLN A 57 8.10 -9.57 1.81
N PHE A 58 8.43 -8.31 2.09
CA PHE A 58 8.41 -7.78 3.45
C PHE A 58 6.99 -7.81 4.05
N LEU A 59 5.98 -7.34 3.31
CA LEU A 59 4.58 -7.36 3.78
C LEU A 59 4.08 -8.79 3.99
N ALA A 60 4.39 -9.72 3.09
CA ALA A 60 4.03 -11.14 3.24
C ALA A 60 4.63 -11.74 4.53
N SER A 61 5.95 -11.57 4.74
CA SER A 61 6.61 -12.07 5.95
C SER A 61 6.11 -11.40 7.23
N THR A 62 5.67 -10.14 7.15
CA THR A 62 5.08 -9.44 8.30
C THR A 62 3.68 -9.97 8.62
N ASN A 63 2.87 -10.25 7.60
CA ASN A 63 1.55 -10.87 7.77
C ASN A 63 1.67 -12.29 8.36
N GLU A 64 2.67 -13.08 7.95
CA GLU A 64 2.95 -14.37 8.59
C GLU A 64 3.19 -14.23 10.10
N LYS A 65 3.96 -13.21 10.52
CA LYS A 65 4.19 -12.92 11.95
C LYS A 65 2.92 -12.48 12.68
N LEU A 66 2.11 -11.63 12.06
CA LEU A 66 0.84 -11.17 12.64
C LEU A 66 -0.12 -12.35 12.85
N VAL A 67 -0.30 -13.18 11.82
CA VAL A 67 -1.18 -14.35 11.87
C VAL A 67 -0.68 -15.35 12.92
N ALA A 68 0.63 -15.63 12.97
CA ALA A 68 1.21 -16.51 13.98
C ALA A 68 1.01 -15.99 15.42
N ALA A 69 0.89 -14.67 15.60
CA ALA A 69 0.59 -14.02 16.87
C ALA A 69 -0.92 -13.85 17.15
N GLY A 70 -1.80 -14.33 16.27
CA GLY A 70 -3.26 -14.22 16.43
C GLY A 70 -3.80 -12.81 16.13
N HIS A 71 -3.10 -12.04 15.30
CA HIS A 71 -3.50 -10.70 14.87
C HIS A 71 -3.97 -10.67 13.42
N GLU A 72 -4.78 -9.67 13.10
CA GLU A 72 -5.21 -9.40 11.72
C GLU A 72 -4.02 -8.96 10.84
N PRO A 73 -4.02 -9.33 9.54
CA PRO A 73 -3.02 -8.86 8.59
C PRO A 73 -3.01 -7.33 8.43
N ILE A 74 -1.90 -6.79 7.91
CA ILE A 74 -1.76 -5.35 7.64
C ILE A 74 -2.78 -4.90 6.59
N LEU A 75 -3.44 -3.77 6.85
CA LEU A 75 -4.25 -3.05 5.88
C LEU A 75 -3.47 -1.88 5.27
N VAL A 76 -3.22 -1.95 3.96
CA VAL A 76 -2.64 -0.85 3.16
C VAL A 76 -3.60 -0.48 2.04
N ILE A 77 -3.93 0.81 1.94
CA ILE A 77 -4.88 1.35 0.96
C ILE A 77 -4.18 2.40 0.10
N GLY A 78 -4.18 2.17 -1.21
CA GLY A 78 -3.71 3.16 -2.19
C GLY A 78 -4.86 4.05 -2.64
N LEU A 79 -4.66 5.36 -2.59
CA LEU A 79 -5.63 6.35 -3.06
C LEU A 79 -5.33 6.69 -4.53
N GLN A 80 -6.09 6.12 -5.44
CA GLN A 80 -5.95 6.41 -6.87
C GLN A 80 -6.88 7.56 -7.29
N LYS A 81 -6.28 8.65 -7.76
CA LYS A 81 -7.00 9.83 -8.28
C LYS A 81 -7.07 9.85 -9.82
N THR A 82 -6.17 9.12 -10.48
CA THR A 82 -6.01 9.09 -11.94
C THR A 82 -5.52 7.73 -12.41
N GLY A 83 -5.67 7.43 -13.70
CA GLY A 83 -5.10 6.26 -14.36
C GLY A 83 -6.15 5.19 -14.68
N GLN A 84 -5.71 4.11 -15.33
CA GLN A 84 -6.61 3.11 -15.94
C GLN A 84 -7.65 2.51 -15.00
N VAL A 85 -7.32 2.35 -13.72
CA VAL A 85 -8.26 1.82 -12.73
C VAL A 85 -9.38 2.83 -12.43
N VAL A 86 -9.03 4.11 -12.32
CA VAL A 86 -10.02 5.20 -12.14
C VAL A 86 -10.86 5.37 -13.40
N ASP A 87 -10.25 5.26 -14.58
CA ASP A 87 -10.96 5.31 -15.86
C ASP A 87 -11.98 4.15 -15.96
N HIS A 88 -11.56 2.95 -15.58
CA HIS A 88 -12.44 1.79 -15.53
C HIS A 88 -13.57 1.97 -14.49
N ALA A 89 -13.24 2.44 -13.28
CA ALA A 89 -14.24 2.72 -12.25
C ALA A 89 -15.29 3.74 -12.73
N THR A 90 -14.85 4.78 -13.44
CA THR A 90 -15.74 5.78 -14.04
C THR A 90 -16.66 5.17 -15.09
N MET A 91 -16.17 4.22 -15.90
CA MET A 91 -16.98 3.53 -16.91
C MET A 91 -18.12 2.69 -16.30
N VAL A 92 -17.89 2.11 -15.12
CA VAL A 92 -18.87 1.27 -14.42
C VAL A 92 -19.54 1.97 -13.23
N ASP A 93 -19.36 3.29 -13.08
CA ASP A 93 -19.78 4.09 -11.93
C ASP A 93 -21.26 3.89 -11.56
N ARG A 94 -22.13 3.74 -12.56
CA ARG A 94 -23.57 3.45 -12.36
C ARG A 94 -23.87 2.17 -11.58
N TYR A 95 -22.91 1.26 -11.44
CA TYR A 95 -23.02 0.03 -10.68
C TYR A 95 -22.27 0.09 -9.34
N ILE A 96 -21.54 1.17 -9.07
CA ILE A 96 -20.76 1.37 -7.85
C ILE A 96 -21.62 2.15 -6.84
N GLN A 97 -21.89 1.52 -5.70
CA GLN A 97 -22.54 2.22 -4.59
C GLN A 97 -21.56 3.16 -3.89
N SER A 98 -22.04 4.33 -3.46
CA SER A 98 -21.23 5.28 -2.68
C SER A 98 -20.73 4.66 -1.37
N GLY A 99 -19.51 5.03 -0.94
CA GLY A 99 -18.93 4.57 0.32
C GLY A 99 -18.38 3.13 0.30
N ARG A 100 -18.07 2.59 -0.88
CA ARG A 100 -17.43 1.26 -1.03
C ARG A 100 -15.92 1.35 -1.18
N LEU A 101 -15.22 0.36 -0.63
CA LEU A 101 -13.81 0.10 -0.87
C LEU A 101 -13.66 -1.13 -1.77
N PHE A 102 -12.73 -1.07 -2.71
CA PHE A 102 -12.46 -2.15 -3.66
C PHE A 102 -11.04 -2.66 -3.48
N ALA A 103 -10.87 -3.98 -3.47
CA ALA A 103 -9.58 -4.62 -3.63
C ALA A 103 -9.33 -4.75 -5.14
N ILE A 104 -8.37 -4.00 -5.65
CA ILE A 104 -8.02 -3.84 -7.08
C ILE A 104 -6.53 -4.08 -7.26
#